data_AF-T1FTB0-F1
#
_entry.id   AF-T1FTB0-F1
#
_cell.length_a   1.000
_cell.length_b   1.000
_cell.length_c   1.000
_cell.angle_alpha   90.00
_cell.angle_beta   90.00
_cell.angle_gamma   90.00
#
_symmetry.space_group_name_H-M   'P 1'
#
loop_
_entity.id
_entity.type
_entity.pdbx_description
1 polymer ?
#
loop_
_entity_poly.entity_id
_entity_poly.type
_entity_poly.pdbx_seq_one_letter_code
_entity_poly.pdbx_strand_id
1 'polypeptide(L)'
;MTTTSESGESKSSKKNKKRKEKKLTELKEELSNKTKLQNEALESLKVQLQEAKANKKYAESQKIREEIWVLSDAKAGVRTNIPEGELARIMSSVHCKFPQLNDNANSRSSSNASESTPQVPTTSTPNNKDHEHTSKTETTTTTMMVVTGKEDKKMKKLREKLVQIERLKKRRDRGETLELNQPFMETDKKLTFQIEKINSEPSVIQEIKDIEEIFDKMS
;
A
#
# COMPACT_ATOMS: atom_id res chain seq x y z
N MET A 1 -5.50 -67.13 13.11
CA MET A 1 -5.50 -66.56 14.47
C MET A 1 -5.05 -65.11 14.36
N THR A 2 -5.98 -64.15 14.42
CA THR A 2 -5.70 -62.70 14.34
C THR A 2 -6.10 -62.06 15.65
N THR A 3 -5.12 -61.61 16.42
CA THR A 3 -5.29 -60.92 17.70
C THR A 3 -5.52 -59.43 17.44
N THR A 4 -6.76 -58.97 17.46
CA THR A 4 -7.09 -57.55 17.56
C THR A 4 -6.98 -57.13 19.03
N SER A 5 -5.90 -56.42 19.35
CA SER A 5 -5.66 -55.81 20.65
C SER A 5 -6.58 -54.59 20.83
N GLU A 6 -7.65 -54.75 21.61
CA GLU A 6 -8.46 -53.63 22.09
C GLU A 6 -7.67 -52.84 23.14
N SER A 7 -7.05 -51.75 22.71
CA SER A 7 -6.42 -50.77 23.61
C SER A 7 -7.49 -50.03 24.41
N GLY A 8 -7.46 -50.17 25.73
CA GLY A 8 -8.37 -49.55 26.68
C GLY A 8 -8.18 -48.03 26.81
N GLU A 9 -8.87 -47.25 25.98
CA GLU A 9 -8.99 -45.81 26.20
C GLU A 9 -9.92 -45.53 27.40
N SER A 10 -9.38 -44.90 28.45
CA SER A 10 -10.14 -44.51 29.65
C SER A 10 -11.33 -43.58 29.31
N LYS A 11 -12.44 -43.66 30.07
CA LYS A 11 -13.64 -42.82 29.86
C LYS A 11 -13.34 -41.30 29.84
N SER A 12 -12.30 -40.87 30.57
CA SER A 12 -11.77 -39.51 30.59
C SER A 12 -11.06 -39.10 29.28
N SER A 13 -10.34 -40.02 28.64
CA SER A 13 -9.68 -39.80 27.33
C SER A 13 -10.72 -39.52 26.24
N LYS A 14 -11.79 -40.34 26.17
CA LYS A 14 -12.90 -40.14 25.22
C LYS A 14 -13.57 -38.77 25.37
N LYS A 15 -13.75 -38.26 26.59
CA LYS A 15 -14.36 -36.94 26.83
C LYS A 15 -13.47 -35.78 26.37
N ASN A 16 -12.15 -35.89 26.54
CA ASN A 16 -11.20 -34.88 26.05
C ASN A 16 -11.03 -34.91 24.54
N LYS A 17 -11.02 -36.10 23.92
CA LYS A 17 -10.99 -36.27 22.46
C LYS A 17 -12.20 -35.61 21.79
N LYS A 18 -13.40 -35.86 22.32
CA LYS A 18 -14.65 -35.23 21.83
C LYS A 18 -14.62 -33.69 21.93
N ARG A 19 -14.01 -33.12 22.98
CA ARG A 19 -13.84 -31.66 23.11
C ARG A 19 -12.85 -31.08 22.09
N LYS A 20 -11.75 -31.80 21.79
CA LYS A 20 -10.77 -31.37 20.79
C LYS A 20 -11.32 -31.45 19.37
N GLU A 21 -12.05 -32.51 19.04
CA GLU A 21 -12.69 -32.67 17.72
C GLU A 21 -13.70 -31.56 17.44
N LYS A 22 -14.54 -31.19 18.43
CA LYS A 22 -15.48 -30.07 18.28
C LYS A 22 -14.79 -28.73 17.99
N LYS A 23 -13.68 -28.43 18.67
CA LYS A 23 -12.90 -27.20 18.42
C LYS A 23 -12.24 -27.22 17.03
N LEU A 24 -11.77 -28.38 16.58
CA LEU A 24 -11.15 -28.53 15.26
C LEU A 24 -12.17 -28.29 14.14
N THR A 25 -13.40 -28.79 14.30
CA THR A 25 -14.47 -28.56 13.32
C THR A 25 -14.87 -27.08 13.22
N GLU A 26 -14.95 -26.39 14.35
CA GLU A 26 -15.29 -24.96 14.42
C GLU A 26 -14.22 -24.09 13.73
N LEU A 27 -12.94 -24.33 14.03
CA LEU A 27 -11.82 -23.64 13.35
C LEU A 27 -11.80 -23.91 11.83
N LYS A 28 -12.15 -25.13 11.41
CA LYS A 28 -12.20 -25.49 9.99
C LYS A 28 -13.33 -24.75 9.27
N GLU A 29 -14.48 -24.57 9.92
CA GLU A 29 -15.60 -23.82 9.39
C GLU A 29 -15.27 -22.32 9.28
N GLU A 30 -14.63 -21.74 10.31
CA GLU A 30 -14.16 -20.36 10.28
C GLU A 30 -13.15 -20.09 9.16
N LEU A 31 -12.17 -20.99 8.96
CA LEU A 31 -11.20 -20.91 7.86
C LEU A 31 -11.87 -20.99 6.48
N SER A 32 -12.87 -21.87 6.34
CA SER A 32 -13.65 -22.00 5.11
C SER A 32 -14.41 -20.71 4.79
N ASN A 33 -15.08 -20.13 5.78
CA ASN A 33 -15.84 -18.88 5.62
C ASN A 33 -14.91 -17.69 5.33
N LYS A 34 -13.77 -17.59 6.02
CA LYS A 34 -12.74 -16.57 5.75
C LYS A 34 -12.24 -16.64 4.30
N THR A 35 -11.99 -17.84 3.78
CA THR A 35 -11.52 -18.04 2.41
C THR A 35 -12.57 -17.62 1.38
N LYS A 36 -13.85 -17.90 1.64
CA LYS A 36 -14.96 -17.46 0.76
C LYS A 36 -15.05 -15.94 0.70
N LEU A 37 -15.05 -15.27 1.86
CA LEU A 37 -15.09 -13.81 1.96
C LEU A 37 -13.90 -13.15 1.24
N GLN A 38 -12.69 -13.70 1.38
CA GLN A 38 -11.50 -13.22 0.67
C GLN A 38 -11.63 -13.32 -0.85
N ASN A 39 -12.24 -14.40 -1.37
CA ASN A 39 -12.45 -14.56 -2.81
C ASN A 39 -13.46 -13.54 -3.35
N GLU A 40 -14.56 -13.34 -2.62
CA GLU A 40 -15.58 -12.35 -3.00
C GLU A 40 -15.02 -10.92 -2.98
N ALA A 41 -14.22 -10.59 -1.97
CA ALA A 41 -13.51 -9.32 -1.90
C ALA A 41 -12.50 -9.12 -3.05
N LEU A 42 -11.79 -10.18 -3.46
CA LEU A 42 -10.87 -10.11 -4.60
C LEU A 42 -11.61 -9.84 -5.92
N GLU A 43 -12.74 -10.50 -6.17
CA GLU A 43 -13.50 -10.30 -7.41
C GLU A 43 -14.14 -8.91 -7.48
N SER A 44 -14.69 -8.41 -6.37
CA SER A 44 -15.24 -7.06 -6.32
C SER A 44 -14.17 -5.97 -6.55
N LEU A 45 -12.97 -6.11 -6.00
CA LEU A 45 -11.85 -5.21 -6.28
C LEU A 45 -11.43 -5.23 -7.76
N LYS A 46 -11.45 -6.39 -8.43
CA LYS A 46 -11.14 -6.47 -9.87
C LYS A 46 -12.16 -5.69 -10.72
N VAL A 47 -13.45 -5.76 -10.36
CA VAL A 47 -14.50 -4.98 -11.03
C VAL A 47 -14.28 -3.48 -10.81
N GLN A 48 -14.04 -3.06 -9.57
CA GLN A 48 -13.73 -1.65 -9.27
C GLN A 48 -12.48 -1.15 -10.01
N LEU A 49 -11.47 -2.01 -10.19
CA LEU A 49 -10.28 -1.66 -10.96
C LEU A 49 -10.61 -1.38 -12.43
N GLN A 50 -11.48 -2.18 -13.04
CA GLN A 50 -11.92 -1.98 -14.42
C GLN A 50 -12.73 -0.69 -14.55
N GLU A 51 -13.64 -0.43 -13.62
CA GLU A 51 -14.44 0.79 -13.58
C GLU A 51 -13.57 2.05 -13.41
N ALA A 52 -12.61 2.03 -12.47
CA ALA A 52 -11.68 3.13 -12.26
C ALA A 52 -10.84 3.42 -13.51
N LYS A 53 -10.43 2.37 -14.26
CA LYS A 53 -9.74 2.52 -15.55
C LYS A 53 -10.64 3.13 -16.62
N ALA A 54 -11.90 2.68 -16.72
CA ALA A 54 -12.87 3.22 -17.66
C ALA A 54 -13.12 4.72 -17.40
N ASN A 55 -13.22 5.10 -16.12
CA ASN A 55 -13.41 6.48 -15.67
C ASN A 55 -12.12 7.32 -15.65
N LYS A 56 -10.99 6.78 -16.14
CA LYS A 56 -9.66 7.44 -16.15
C LYS A 56 -9.19 7.92 -14.77
N LYS A 57 -9.65 7.29 -13.70
CA LYS A 57 -9.26 7.58 -12.31
C LYS A 57 -7.98 6.81 -11.94
N TYR A 58 -6.85 7.25 -12.48
CA TYR A 58 -5.57 6.53 -12.34
C TYR A 58 -5.11 6.38 -10.88
N ALA A 59 -5.30 7.40 -10.04
CA ALA A 59 -4.91 7.33 -8.63
C ALA A 59 -5.70 6.26 -7.86
N GLU A 60 -7.02 6.19 -8.06
CA GLU A 60 -7.87 5.15 -7.47
C GLU A 60 -7.50 3.76 -8.00
N SER A 61 -7.25 3.64 -9.31
CA SER A 61 -6.83 2.38 -9.93
C SER A 61 -5.51 1.83 -9.36
N GLN A 62 -4.55 2.69 -8.99
CA GLN A 62 -3.31 2.21 -8.35
C GLN A 62 -3.58 1.69 -6.93
N LYS A 63 -4.37 2.41 -6.14
CA LYS A 63 -4.76 1.96 -4.78
C LYS A 63 -5.45 0.59 -4.82
N ILE A 64 -6.42 0.42 -5.73
CA ILE A 64 -7.14 -0.85 -5.87
C ILE A 64 -6.18 -1.98 -6.29
N ARG A 65 -5.18 -1.69 -7.13
CA ARG A 65 -4.16 -2.69 -7.51
C ARG A 65 -3.31 -3.12 -6.30
N GLU A 66 -2.90 -2.18 -5.47
CA GLU A 66 -2.17 -2.46 -4.24
C GLU A 66 -3.02 -3.33 -3.29
N GLU A 67 -4.30 -2.99 -3.12
CA GLU A 67 -5.24 -3.79 -2.31
C GLU A 67 -5.40 -5.22 -2.84
N ILE A 68 -5.50 -5.41 -4.16
CA ILE A 68 -5.54 -6.74 -4.79
C ILE A 68 -4.26 -7.54 -4.50
N TRP A 69 -3.08 -6.91 -4.57
CA TRP A 69 -1.81 -7.58 -4.27
C TRP A 69 -1.77 -8.04 -2.81
N VAL A 70 -2.09 -7.16 -1.86
CA VAL A 70 -2.12 -7.50 -0.44
C VAL A 70 -3.09 -8.65 -0.15
N LEU A 71 -4.29 -8.61 -0.73
CA LEU A 71 -5.31 -9.62 -0.51
C LEU A 71 -4.93 -10.96 -1.17
N SER A 72 -4.26 -10.93 -2.33
CA SER A 72 -3.72 -12.12 -2.99
C SER A 72 -2.62 -12.78 -2.17
N ASP A 73 -1.69 -12.00 -1.61
CA ASP A 73 -0.62 -12.49 -0.74
C ASP A 73 -1.19 -13.08 0.56
N ALA A 74 -2.15 -12.40 1.17
CA ALA A 74 -2.85 -12.89 2.36
C ALA A 74 -3.57 -14.22 2.09
N LYS A 75 -4.18 -14.38 0.90
CA LYS A 75 -4.83 -15.63 0.47
C LYS A 75 -3.80 -16.75 0.24
N ALA A 76 -2.62 -16.42 -0.28
CA ALA A 76 -1.53 -17.38 -0.45
C ALA A 76 -0.87 -17.77 0.88
N GLY A 77 -1.28 -17.18 2.00
CA GLY A 77 -0.68 -17.41 3.31
C GLY A 77 0.69 -16.75 3.46
N VAL A 78 1.04 -15.81 2.59
CA VAL A 78 2.27 -15.03 2.68
C VAL A 78 2.12 -14.04 3.84
N ARG A 79 3.04 -14.10 4.80
CA ARG A 79 3.08 -13.14 5.91
C ARG A 79 3.46 -11.77 5.38
N THR A 80 2.49 -10.86 5.34
CA THR A 80 2.76 -9.45 5.08
C THR A 80 3.18 -8.78 6.39
N ASN A 81 4.14 -7.86 6.34
CA ASN A 81 4.48 -7.00 7.48
C ASN A 81 3.44 -5.88 7.70
N ILE A 82 2.23 -6.05 7.14
CA ILE A 82 1.16 -5.06 7.22
C ILE A 82 0.43 -5.28 8.55
N PRO A 83 0.26 -4.23 9.38
CA PRO A 83 -0.44 -4.37 10.64
C PRO A 83 -1.88 -4.86 10.42
N GLU A 84 -2.34 -5.75 11.29
CA GLU A 84 -3.62 -6.46 11.12
C GLU A 84 -4.83 -5.51 11.05
N GLY A 85 -4.74 -4.34 11.70
CA GLY A 85 -5.76 -3.29 11.59
C GLY A 85 -5.91 -2.69 10.19
N GLU A 86 -4.82 -2.57 9.42
CA GLU A 86 -4.90 -2.09 8.04
C GLU A 86 -5.47 -3.16 7.11
N LEU A 87 -5.09 -4.42 7.32
CA LEU A 87 -5.65 -5.55 6.57
C LEU A 87 -7.16 -5.64 6.81
N ALA A 88 -7.61 -5.52 8.05
CA ALA A 88 -9.03 -5.46 8.39
C ALA A 88 -9.73 -4.28 7.72
N ARG A 89 -9.12 -3.08 7.74
CA ARG A 89 -9.66 -1.90 7.05
C ARG A 89 -9.84 -2.13 5.55
N ILE A 90 -8.86 -2.76 4.89
CA ILE A 90 -8.97 -3.10 3.46
C ILE A 90 -10.12 -4.08 3.25
N MET A 91 -10.19 -5.16 4.02
CA MET A 91 -11.26 -6.17 3.92
C MET A 91 -12.66 -5.58 4.18
N SER A 92 -12.78 -4.64 5.13
CA SER A 92 -14.03 -3.94 5.43
C SER A 92 -14.39 -2.90 4.38
N SER A 93 -13.41 -2.21 3.78
CA SER A 93 -13.65 -1.17 2.77
C SER A 93 -14.27 -1.75 1.49
N VAL A 94 -13.97 -3.01 1.16
CA VAL A 94 -14.56 -3.68 -0.01
C VAL A 94 -16.08 -3.88 0.13
N HIS A 95 -16.61 -3.89 1.36
CA HIS A 95 -18.02 -4.17 1.64
C HIS A 95 -18.94 -2.93 1.60
N CYS A 96 -18.43 -1.73 1.34
CA CYS A 96 -19.23 -0.50 1.53
C CYS A 96 -19.57 0.30 0.26
N LYS A 97 -19.32 -0.23 -0.95
CA LYS A 97 -19.77 0.42 -2.19
C LYS A 97 -20.39 -0.56 -3.17
N PHE A 98 -21.36 -1.32 -2.71
CA PHE A 98 -22.42 -1.70 -3.64
C PHE A 98 -23.36 -0.48 -3.69
N PRO A 99 -23.46 0.24 -4.82
CA PRO A 99 -24.63 1.08 -5.01
C PRO A 99 -25.81 0.13 -4.88
N GLN A 100 -26.61 0.30 -3.83
CA GLN A 100 -27.99 -0.18 -3.89
C GLN A 100 -28.54 0.51 -5.12
N LEU A 101 -28.60 -0.23 -6.24
CA LEU A 101 -29.30 0.22 -7.42
C LEU A 101 -30.72 0.47 -6.92
N ASN A 102 -31.07 1.75 -6.91
CA ASN A 102 -32.39 2.27 -6.60
C ASN A 102 -33.44 1.43 -7.32
N ASP A 103 -34.09 0.55 -6.57
CA ASP A 103 -35.47 0.20 -6.88
C ASP A 103 -36.36 1.34 -6.37
N ASN A 104 -37.21 1.80 -7.28
CA ASN A 104 -38.33 2.72 -7.10
C ASN A 104 -38.07 4.21 -6.94
N ALA A 105 -38.15 4.84 -8.12
CA ALA A 105 -39.04 5.98 -8.35
C ALA A 105 -40.31 5.97 -7.47
N ASN A 106 -40.76 7.18 -7.15
CA ASN A 106 -42.05 7.54 -6.54
C ASN A 106 -42.00 7.82 -5.03
N SER A 107 -41.45 8.98 -4.66
CA SER A 107 -42.03 9.81 -3.60
C SER A 107 -41.79 11.29 -3.89
N ARG A 108 -42.91 11.93 -4.22
CA ARG A 108 -43.12 13.36 -4.44
C ARG A 108 -42.98 14.15 -3.14
N SER A 109 -42.56 15.41 -3.30
CA SER A 109 -42.88 16.58 -2.48
C SER A 109 -42.22 16.69 -1.09
N SER A 110 -41.41 17.72 -0.88
CA SER A 110 -41.94 19.05 -0.53
C SER A 110 -40.80 20.05 -0.33
N SER A 111 -41.08 21.28 -0.76
CA SER A 111 -40.32 22.52 -0.67
C SER A 111 -39.79 22.87 0.73
N ASN A 112 -38.65 23.56 0.79
CA ASN A 112 -38.61 24.89 1.41
C ASN A 112 -37.41 25.73 0.95
N ALA A 113 -37.75 26.93 0.50
CA ALA A 113 -36.88 28.03 0.13
C ALA A 113 -36.49 28.86 1.36
N SER A 114 -35.28 29.43 1.35
CA SER A 114 -34.77 30.61 2.10
C SER A 114 -33.26 30.65 1.82
N GLU A 115 -32.71 31.36 0.84
CA GLU A 115 -32.67 32.82 0.61
C GLU A 115 -32.31 33.62 1.87
N SER A 116 -31.03 33.97 2.01
CA SER A 116 -30.52 35.14 2.72
C SER A 116 -29.03 35.34 2.42
N THR A 117 -28.75 36.18 1.43
CA THR A 117 -27.47 36.88 1.25
C THR A 117 -27.49 38.14 2.12
N PRO A 118 -26.32 38.66 2.57
CA PRO A 118 -26.00 40.02 2.17
C PRO A 118 -24.53 40.23 1.73
N GLN A 119 -24.38 40.97 0.62
CA GLN A 119 -23.18 41.73 0.21
C GLN A 119 -22.92 42.86 1.24
N VAL A 120 -21.71 43.40 1.50
CA VAL A 120 -20.79 44.33 0.75
C VAL A 120 -19.69 44.78 1.78
N PRO A 121 -18.65 45.63 1.54
CA PRO A 121 -18.15 46.30 0.31
C PRO A 121 -16.63 46.16 0.02
N THR A 122 -16.27 46.64 -1.17
CA THR A 122 -14.96 46.84 -1.80
C THR A 122 -14.12 48.01 -1.28
N THR A 123 -12.78 47.91 -1.34
CA THR A 123 -11.78 49.00 -1.56
C THR A 123 -10.48 48.35 -2.11
N SER A 124 -10.14 48.47 -3.41
CA SER A 124 -9.36 49.54 -4.10
C SER A 124 -7.88 49.65 -3.67
N THR A 125 -6.89 49.13 -4.44
CA THR A 125 -6.03 49.86 -5.44
C THR A 125 -4.57 50.00 -4.91
N PRO A 126 -3.44 50.24 -5.66
CA PRO A 126 -3.06 50.18 -7.09
C PRO A 126 -1.89 49.19 -7.42
N ASN A 127 -1.73 48.66 -8.65
CA ASN A 127 -1.00 49.18 -9.83
C ASN A 127 0.55 49.16 -9.74
N ASN A 128 1.21 48.27 -10.50
CA ASN A 128 2.49 48.54 -11.15
C ASN A 128 2.68 47.65 -12.40
N LYS A 129 2.27 48.21 -13.55
CA LYS A 129 3.03 48.31 -14.81
C LYS A 129 4.54 48.46 -14.56
N ASP A 130 5.51 48.08 -15.38
CA ASP A 130 5.66 47.52 -16.73
C ASP A 130 7.06 46.88 -16.74
N HIS A 131 7.25 45.78 -17.48
CA HIS A 131 8.37 45.71 -18.44
C HIS A 131 8.19 44.50 -19.37
N GLU A 132 7.75 44.80 -20.59
CA GLU A 132 8.08 44.05 -21.80
C GLU A 132 9.59 43.82 -21.87
N HIS A 133 9.99 42.58 -22.21
CA HIS A 133 10.96 42.39 -23.27
C HIS A 133 10.66 41.13 -24.06
N THR A 134 10.16 41.41 -25.26
CA THR A 134 10.24 40.62 -26.48
C THR A 134 11.55 39.83 -26.62
N SER A 135 11.42 38.56 -27.01
CA SER A 135 12.31 37.93 -27.99
C SER A 135 11.62 36.71 -28.58
N LYS A 136 11.02 36.95 -29.74
CA LYS A 136 10.75 35.94 -30.76
C LYS A 136 12.09 35.46 -31.31
N THR A 137 12.25 34.15 -31.44
CA THR A 137 13.09 33.56 -32.49
C THR A 137 12.29 32.43 -33.12
N GLU A 138 11.59 32.77 -34.19
CA GLU A 138 11.25 31.84 -35.25
C GLU A 138 12.52 31.58 -36.07
N THR A 139 12.85 30.32 -36.33
CA THR A 139 13.31 29.85 -37.65
C THR A 139 13.17 28.32 -37.70
N THR A 140 12.16 27.80 -38.39
CA THR A 140 12.20 27.28 -39.79
C THR A 140 12.80 25.87 -39.92
N THR A 141 11.87 24.91 -40.06
CA THR A 141 11.79 23.85 -41.09
C THR A 141 13.04 23.10 -41.55
N THR A 142 12.86 21.77 -41.65
CA THR A 142 13.54 20.80 -42.55
C THR A 142 14.53 19.88 -41.85
N THR A 143 14.09 18.67 -41.54
CA THR A 143 14.57 17.45 -42.23
C THR A 143 13.89 16.24 -41.62
N MET A 144 13.29 15.45 -42.50
CA MET A 144 12.69 14.15 -42.23
C MET A 144 13.67 13.25 -41.51
N MET A 145 13.31 12.74 -40.32
CA MET A 145 13.64 11.38 -39.91
C MET A 145 12.63 10.92 -38.86
N VAL A 146 11.76 10.00 -39.29
CA VAL A 146 10.96 9.12 -38.43
C VAL A 146 11.95 8.30 -37.59
N VAL A 147 12.26 8.75 -36.38
CA VAL A 147 13.06 7.98 -35.42
C VAL A 147 12.38 8.05 -34.04
N THR A 148 11.57 7.01 -33.82
CA THR A 148 11.30 6.33 -32.56
C THR A 148 10.70 7.17 -31.40
N GLY A 149 9.37 7.12 -31.27
CA GLY A 149 8.61 7.73 -30.16
C GLY A 149 8.93 7.23 -28.72
N LYS A 150 10.00 6.44 -28.53
CA LYS A 150 10.60 6.14 -27.22
C LYS A 150 11.60 7.22 -26.80
N GLU A 151 12.32 7.81 -27.75
CA GLU A 151 13.36 8.82 -27.56
C GLU A 151 12.74 10.16 -27.20
N ASP A 152 11.61 10.54 -27.82
CA ASP A 152 10.84 11.73 -27.45
C ASP A 152 10.30 11.65 -26.02
N LYS A 153 9.85 10.47 -25.58
CA LYS A 153 9.41 10.25 -24.20
C LYS A 153 10.57 10.34 -23.22
N LYS A 154 11.75 9.82 -23.59
CA LYS A 154 12.98 9.98 -22.79
C LYS A 154 13.36 11.46 -22.71
N MET A 155 13.34 12.20 -23.81
CA MET A 155 13.63 13.63 -23.86
C MET A 155 12.63 14.45 -23.03
N LYS A 156 11.34 14.13 -23.09
CA LYS A 156 10.33 14.78 -22.24
C LYS A 156 10.60 14.54 -20.75
N LYS A 157 10.89 13.30 -20.35
CA LYS A 157 11.26 12.96 -18.96
C LYS A 157 12.54 13.67 -18.51
N LEU A 158 13.53 13.78 -19.38
CA LEU A 158 14.77 14.51 -19.07
C LEU A 158 14.51 16.01 -18.88
N ARG A 159 13.68 16.63 -19.71
CA ARG A 159 13.24 18.02 -19.53
C ARG A 159 12.48 18.23 -18.22
N GLU A 160 11.56 17.32 -17.87
CA GLU A 160 10.84 17.35 -16.59
C GLU A 160 11.78 17.23 -15.39
N LYS A 161 12.78 16.33 -15.47
CA LYS A 161 13.81 16.18 -14.42
C LYS A 161 14.66 17.44 -14.27
N LEU A 162 15.02 18.11 -15.37
CA LEU A 162 15.77 19.37 -15.30
C LEU A 162 14.97 20.45 -14.57
N VAL A 163 13.68 20.60 -14.87
CA VAL A 163 12.78 21.54 -14.18
C VAL A 163 12.67 21.19 -12.69
N GLN A 164 12.61 19.90 -12.35
CA GLN A 164 12.57 19.47 -10.94
C GLN A 164 13.86 19.82 -10.20
N ILE A 165 15.03 19.59 -10.82
CA ILE A 165 16.33 19.96 -10.25
C ILE A 165 16.43 21.47 -10.03
N GLU A 166 15.96 22.27 -10.98
CA GLU A 166 15.97 23.73 -10.88
C GLU A 166 15.08 24.22 -9.71
N ARG A 167 13.88 23.63 -9.54
CA ARG A 167 13.02 23.90 -8.39
C ARG A 167 13.69 23.53 -7.07
N LEU A 168 14.37 22.39 -7.01
CA LEU A 168 15.07 21.94 -5.81
C LEU A 168 16.27 22.85 -5.47
N LYS A 169 17.02 23.30 -6.48
CA LYS A 169 18.08 24.31 -6.31
C LYS A 169 17.52 25.62 -5.75
N LYS A 170 16.45 26.15 -6.37
CA LYS A 170 15.80 27.38 -5.89
C LYS A 170 15.20 27.26 -4.48
N ARG A 171 14.78 26.06 -4.05
CA ARG A 171 14.35 25.80 -2.67
C ARG A 171 15.54 25.75 -1.70
N ARG A 172 16.63 25.10 -2.10
CA ARG A 172 17.89 25.07 -1.32
C ARG A 172 18.48 26.47 -1.14
N ASP A 173 18.52 27.27 -2.20
CA ASP A 173 19.05 28.66 -2.15
C ASP A 173 18.19 29.56 -1.25
N ARG A 174 16.92 29.20 -1.04
CA ARG A 174 16.00 29.84 -0.08
C ARG A 174 16.13 29.31 1.35
N GLY A 175 17.07 28.40 1.61
CA GLY A 175 17.27 27.81 2.94
C GLY A 175 16.18 26.84 3.38
N GLU A 176 15.26 26.42 2.49
CA GLU A 176 14.30 25.36 2.81
C GLU A 176 15.03 24.01 2.84
N THR A 177 15.19 23.46 4.04
CA THR A 177 15.69 22.09 4.24
C THR A 177 14.73 21.14 3.52
N LEU A 178 15.23 20.44 2.49
CA LEU A 178 14.49 19.34 1.88
C LEU A 178 14.39 18.23 2.93
N GLU A 179 13.30 18.20 3.69
CA GLU A 179 12.90 16.97 4.39
C GLU A 179 12.69 15.92 3.30
N LEU A 180 13.74 15.12 3.14
CA LEU A 180 13.77 13.90 2.37
C LEU A 180 12.60 13.04 2.84
N ASN A 181 11.85 12.43 1.92
CA ASN A 181 10.87 11.40 2.22
C ASN A 181 11.43 10.45 3.29
N GLN A 182 10.99 10.62 4.55
CA GLN A 182 11.50 9.92 5.72
C GLN A 182 11.45 8.37 5.65
N PRO A 183 10.53 7.70 4.93
CA PRO A 183 10.48 6.23 5.02
C PRO A 183 11.69 5.51 4.41
N PHE A 184 12.46 6.14 3.51
CA PHE A 184 13.61 5.48 2.87
C PHE A 184 14.86 5.47 3.77
N MET A 185 15.03 6.48 4.64
CA MET A 185 16.17 6.56 5.55
C MET A 185 16.02 5.58 6.73
N GLU A 186 14.78 5.29 7.14
CA GLU A 186 14.49 4.36 8.23
C GLU A 186 14.80 2.91 7.82
N THR A 187 14.53 2.55 6.56
CA THR A 187 14.89 1.25 6.00
C THR A 187 16.40 1.07 5.88
N ASP A 188 17.12 2.10 5.43
CA ASP A 188 18.58 2.04 5.31
C ASP A 188 19.28 1.98 6.68
N LYS A 189 18.77 2.70 7.69
CA LYS A 189 19.23 2.60 9.08
C LYS A 189 18.98 1.21 9.68
N LYS A 190 17.83 0.61 9.39
CA LYS A 190 17.51 -0.74 9.86
C LYS A 190 18.39 -1.79 9.19
N LEU A 191 18.67 -1.64 7.89
CA LEU A 191 19.53 -2.55 7.14
C LEU A 191 20.99 -2.47 7.60
N THR A 192 21.51 -1.26 7.83
CA THR A 192 22.87 -1.04 8.36
C THR A 192 23.04 -1.66 9.75
N PHE A 193 22.07 -1.48 10.65
CA PHE A 193 22.07 -2.13 11.97
C PHE A 193 22.03 -3.66 11.88
N GLN A 194 21.29 -4.20 10.92
CA GLN A 194 21.20 -5.66 10.72
C GLN A 194 22.51 -6.24 10.17
N ILE A 195 23.19 -5.51 9.27
CA ILE A 195 24.51 -5.88 8.76
C ILE A 195 25.57 -5.82 9.87
N GLU A 196 25.54 -4.79 10.72
CA GLU A 196 26.44 -4.67 11.87
C GLU A 196 26.28 -5.85 12.84
N LYS A 197 25.03 -6.24 13.12
CA LYS A 197 24.73 -7.41 13.94
C LYS A 197 25.29 -8.71 13.34
N ILE A 198 25.09 -8.95 12.05
CA ILE A 198 25.63 -10.14 11.36
C ILE A 198 27.17 -10.15 11.41
N ASN A 199 27.81 -9.00 11.20
CA ASN A 199 29.27 -8.90 11.24
C ASN A 199 29.84 -9.11 12.66
N SER A 200 29.04 -8.89 13.71
CA SER A 200 29.45 -9.14 15.10
C SER A 200 29.34 -10.61 15.52
N GLU A 201 28.50 -11.43 14.87
CA GLU A 201 28.31 -12.85 15.19
C GLU A 201 29.61 -13.68 15.20
N PRO A 202 30.53 -13.59 14.20
CA PRO A 202 31.76 -14.38 14.24
C PRO A 202 32.66 -14.03 15.43
N SER A 203 32.64 -12.77 15.89
CA SER A 203 33.37 -12.34 17.09
C SER A 203 32.81 -12.99 18.36
N VAL A 204 31.48 -13.04 18.48
CA VAL A 204 30.80 -13.66 19.61
C VAL A 204 31.02 -15.18 19.61
N ILE A 205 30.98 -15.82 18.44
CA ILE A 205 31.26 -17.25 18.30
C ILE A 205 32.71 -17.56 18.72
N GLN A 206 33.67 -16.70 18.37
CA GLN A 206 35.06 -16.88 18.77
C GLN A 206 35.23 -16.75 20.28
N GLU A 207 34.60 -15.75 20.90
CA GLU A 207 34.64 -15.55 22.35
C GLU A 207 34.07 -16.75 23.11
N ILE A 208 32.97 -17.35 22.62
CA ILE A 208 32.40 -18.57 23.20
C ILE A 208 33.40 -19.73 23.13
N LYS A 209 34.05 -19.94 21.98
CA LYS A 209 35.04 -21.00 21.80
C LYS A 209 36.23 -20.83 22.75
N ASP A 210 36.71 -19.60 22.90
CA ASP A 210 37.84 -19.32 23.79
C ASP A 210 37.48 -19.62 25.26
N ILE A 211 36.24 -19.32 25.66
CA ILE A 211 35.71 -19.65 27.00
C ILE A 211 35.58 -21.18 27.19
N GLU A 212 35.06 -21.90 26.19
CA GLU A 212 34.95 -23.36 26.22
C GLU A 212 36.32 -24.03 26.34
N GLU A 213 37.33 -23.56 25.60
CA GLU A 213 38.70 -24.09 25.68
C GLU A 213 39.34 -23.86 27.06
N ILE A 214 39.06 -22.72 27.70
CA ILE A 214 39.49 -22.46 29.07
C ILE A 214 38.83 -23.44 30.04
N PHE A 215 37.54 -23.73 29.86
CA PHE A 215 36.80 -24.66 30.72
C PHE A 215 37.31 -26.10 30.58
N ASP A 216 37.57 -26.55 29.36
CA ASP A 216 38.13 -27.89 29.09
C ASP A 216 39.54 -28.07 29.65
N LYS A 217 40.36 -27.01 29.68
CA LYS A 217 41.71 -27.06 30.29
C LYS A 217 41.70 -27.08 31.81
N MET A 218 40.59 -26.69 32.44
CA MET A 218 40.43 -26.70 33.90
C MET A 218 39.79 -27.99 34.43
N SER A 219 39.22 -28.83 33.56
CA SER A 219 38.66 -30.14 33.92
C SER A 219 39.68 -31.26 33.78
#